data_AF-A0A1I1NSR4-F1
#
_entry.id   AF-A0A1I1NSR4-F1
#
_cell.length_a   1.000
_cell.length_b   1.000
_cell.length_c   1.000
_cell.angle_alpha   90.00
_cell.angle_beta   90.00
_cell.angle_gamma   90.00
#
_symmetry.space_group_name_H-M   'P 1'
#
loop_
_entity.id
_entity.type
_entity.pdbx_description
1 polymer ?
#
loop_
_entity_poly.entity_id
_entity_poly.type
_entity_poly.pdbx_seq_one_letter_code
_entity_poly.pdbx_strand_id
1 'polypeptide(L)'
;MNHLFYREKETWWQWLIWGVFGALLTYYIATFTQTEEYIFASLIIIIGLLTWRMQSAKRFGFLRAFKISFFVFSFSSLPLLLTKPIKLIILGDVDLSFGLILAASAGIIVSLISSFIAKSPRQYY
;
A
#
# COMPACT_ATOMS: atom_id res chain seq x y z
N MET A 1 17.80 -30.76 -2.67
CA MET A 1 17.98 -29.28 -2.51
C MET A 1 17.75 -28.55 -3.85
N ASN A 2 16.59 -28.75 -4.51
CA ASN A 2 16.32 -28.24 -5.87
C ASN A 2 15.08 -27.33 -5.98
N HIS A 3 14.73 -26.60 -4.92
CA HIS A 3 13.60 -25.65 -4.93
C HIS A 3 13.97 -24.22 -4.51
N LEU A 4 15.26 -23.92 -4.34
CA LEU A 4 15.73 -22.57 -3.96
C LEU A 4 15.64 -21.54 -5.10
N PHE A 5 15.48 -22.00 -6.34
CA PHE A 5 15.39 -21.16 -7.55
C PHE A 5 14.02 -21.16 -8.21
N TYR A 6 12.97 -21.63 -7.52
CA TYR A 6 11.61 -21.39 -8.02
C TYR A 6 11.28 -19.91 -7.82
N ARG A 7 11.67 -19.10 -8.80
CA ARG A 7 11.20 -17.73 -9.00
C ARG A 7 9.73 -17.85 -9.36
N GLU A 8 8.89 -18.07 -8.35
CA GLU A 8 7.45 -18.28 -8.48
C GLU A 8 6.87 -17.22 -9.41
N LYS A 9 6.17 -17.71 -10.43
CA LYS A 9 5.46 -16.92 -11.43
C LYS A 9 4.59 -15.92 -10.67
N GLU A 10 4.81 -14.65 -10.95
CA GLU A 10 4.26 -13.56 -10.16
C GLU A 10 2.73 -13.56 -10.25
N THR A 11 2.06 -14.00 -9.19
CA THR A 11 0.60 -13.98 -9.10
C THR A 11 0.15 -12.60 -8.64
N TRP A 12 0.09 -11.67 -9.59
CA TRP A 12 -0.43 -10.31 -9.38
C TRP A 12 -1.81 -10.30 -8.72
N TRP A 13 -2.60 -11.35 -8.93
CA TRP A 13 -3.86 -11.62 -8.23
C TRP A 13 -3.76 -11.59 -6.70
N GLN A 14 -2.69 -12.14 -6.11
CA GLN A 14 -2.53 -12.12 -4.65
C GLN A 14 -2.37 -10.69 -4.13
N TRP A 15 -1.63 -9.85 -4.85
CA TRP A 15 -1.41 -8.45 -4.47
C TRP A 15 -2.66 -7.60 -4.70
N LEU A 16 -3.45 -7.91 -5.73
CA LEU A 16 -4.74 -7.29 -5.96
C LEU A 16 -5.70 -7.57 -4.79
N ILE A 17 -5.76 -8.82 -4.30
CA ILE A 17 -6.58 -9.17 -3.12
C ILE A 17 -6.17 -8.35 -1.90
N TRP A 18 -4.86 -8.15 -1.68
CA TRP A 18 -4.37 -7.28 -0.61
C TRP A 18 -4.77 -5.81 -0.80
N GLY A 19 -4.70 -5.30 -2.04
CA GLY A 19 -5.17 -3.96 -2.37
C GLY A 19 -6.68 -3.77 -2.13
N VAL A 20 -7.49 -4.74 -2.54
CA VAL A 20 -8.96 -4.72 -2.32
C VAL A 20 -9.30 -4.83 -0.85
N PHE A 21 -8.64 -5.72 -0.11
CA PHE A 21 -8.82 -5.84 1.33
C PHE A 21 -8.48 -4.53 2.04
N GLY A 22 -7.36 -3.91 1.66
CA GLY A 22 -6.98 -2.61 2.18
C GLY A 22 -8.01 -1.54 1.88
N ALA A 23 -8.49 -1.48 0.63
CA ALA A 23 -9.51 -0.52 0.21
C ALA A 23 -10.82 -0.66 1.00
N LEU A 24 -11.30 -1.90 1.23
CA LEU A 24 -12.50 -2.16 2.03
C LEU A 24 -12.32 -1.70 3.48
N LEU A 25 -11.16 -1.97 4.07
CA LEU A 25 -10.85 -1.60 5.45
C LEU A 25 -10.75 -0.08 5.60
N THR A 26 -10.06 0.59 4.68
CA THR A 26 -9.95 2.06 4.62
C THR A 26 -11.32 2.71 4.42
N TYR A 27 -12.15 2.16 3.52
CA TYR A 27 -13.53 2.62 3.31
C TYR A 27 -14.37 2.50 4.59
N TYR A 28 -14.36 1.33 5.23
CA TYR A 28 -15.11 1.07 6.46
C TYR A 28 -14.72 2.07 7.56
N ILE A 29 -13.43 2.25 7.81
CA ILE A 29 -12.94 3.19 8.83
C ILE A 29 -13.32 4.63 8.47
N ALA A 30 -13.16 5.02 7.20
CA ALA A 30 -13.51 6.36 6.74
C ALA A 30 -15.01 6.66 6.94
N THR A 31 -15.88 5.68 6.68
CA THR A 31 -17.34 5.85 6.90
C THR A 31 -17.73 5.91 8.38
N PHE A 32 -17.07 5.15 9.24
CA PHE A 32 -17.45 5.01 10.65
C PHE A 32 -16.85 6.09 11.55
N THR A 33 -15.58 6.42 11.36
CA THR A 33 -14.83 7.31 12.28
C THR A 33 -14.68 8.74 11.76
N GLN A 34 -14.80 8.96 10.44
CA GLN A 34 -14.63 10.26 9.75
C GLN A 34 -13.38 11.07 10.14
N THR A 35 -12.41 10.44 10.79
CA THR A 35 -11.21 11.07 11.36
C THR A 35 -9.99 10.61 10.59
N GLU A 36 -9.21 11.57 10.09
CA GLU A 36 -8.11 11.29 9.16
C GLU A 36 -7.03 10.40 9.79
N GLU A 37 -6.76 10.57 11.09
CA GLU A 37 -5.77 9.80 11.86
C GLU A 37 -5.99 8.28 11.79
N TYR A 38 -7.25 7.83 11.97
CA TYR A 38 -7.59 6.41 11.94
C TYR A 38 -7.49 5.84 10.52
N ILE A 39 -7.77 6.67 9.50
CA ILE A 39 -7.64 6.26 8.11
C ILE A 39 -6.15 6.07 7.77
N PHE A 40 -5.27 6.99 8.16
CA PHE A 40 -3.82 6.84 7.98
C PHE A 40 -3.26 5.65 8.77
N ALA A 41 -3.71 5.44 10.01
CA ALA A 41 -3.32 4.28 10.81
C ALA A 41 -3.67 2.96 10.10
N SER A 42 -4.83 2.89 9.46
CA SER A 42 -5.26 1.71 8.71
C SER A 42 -4.31 1.36 7.55
N LEU A 43 -3.89 2.37 6.78
CA LEU A 43 -2.96 2.19 5.66
C LEU A 43 -1.59 1.72 6.14
N ILE A 44 -1.11 2.26 7.27
CA ILE A 44 0.15 1.86 7.89
C ILE A 44 0.06 0.40 8.37
N ILE A 45 -1.05 -0.02 8.97
CA ILE A 45 -1.25 -1.40 9.43
C ILE A 45 -1.25 -2.37 8.23
N ILE A 46 -1.97 -2.06 7.15
CA ILE A 46 -2.01 -2.91 5.95
C ILE A 46 -0.62 -3.07 5.34
N ILE A 47 0.13 -1.97 5.21
CA ILE A 47 1.50 -2.02 4.69
C ILE A 47 2.43 -2.73 5.66
N GLY A 48 2.28 -2.54 6.97
CA GLY A 48 3.05 -3.24 8.00
C GLY A 48 2.86 -4.76 7.95
N LEU A 49 1.62 -5.22 7.74
CA LEU A 49 1.33 -6.65 7.55
C LEU A 49 1.93 -7.16 6.23
N LEU A 50 1.85 -6.36 5.17
CA LEU A 50 2.42 -6.70 3.88
C LEU A 50 3.96 -6.81 3.95
N THR A 51 4.63 -5.86 4.61
CA THR A 51 6.10 -5.88 4.80
C THR A 51 6.53 -7.04 5.66
N TRP A 52 5.80 -7.34 6.73
CA TRP A 52 6.04 -8.52 7.56
C TRP A 52 5.96 -9.82 6.74
N ARG A 53 4.95 -9.95 5.89
CA ARG A 53 4.76 -11.11 4.99
C ARG A 53 5.88 -11.20 3.96
N MET A 54 6.30 -10.07 3.37
CA MET A 54 7.43 -10.01 2.44
C MET A 54 8.76 -10.38 3.11
N GLN A 55 8.98 -9.90 4.33
CA GLN A 55 10.18 -10.18 5.12
C GLN A 55 10.26 -11.65 5.51
N SER A 56 9.14 -12.24 5.91
CA SER A 56 9.05 -13.67 6.28
C SER A 56 9.37 -14.58 5.10
N ALA A 57 9.00 -14.16 3.88
CA ALA A 57 9.28 -14.93 2.67
C ALA A 57 10.75 -14.91 2.26
N LYS A 58 11.56 -13.91 2.68
CA LYS A 58 13.00 -13.71 2.33
C LYS A 58 13.36 -13.83 0.84
N ARG A 59 12.37 -13.72 -0.05
CA ARG A 59 12.47 -13.97 -1.50
C ARG A 59 12.44 -12.70 -2.36
N PHE A 60 12.17 -11.53 -1.76
CA PHE A 60 11.90 -10.30 -2.49
C PHE A 60 13.16 -9.44 -2.60
N GLY A 61 13.49 -9.02 -3.83
CA GLY A 61 14.46 -7.96 -4.07
C GLY A 61 13.84 -6.58 -3.87
N PHE A 62 14.67 -5.55 -3.62
CA PHE A 62 14.25 -4.17 -3.35
C PHE A 62 13.24 -3.62 -4.37
N LEU A 63 13.59 -3.64 -5.67
CA LEU A 63 12.70 -3.15 -6.74
C LEU A 63 11.36 -3.90 -6.80
N ARG A 64 11.33 -5.17 -6.40
CA ARG A 64 10.12 -6.00 -6.40
C ARG A 64 9.22 -5.65 -5.23
N ALA A 65 9.79 -5.53 -4.03
CA ALA A 65 9.07 -5.12 -2.84
C ALA A 65 8.45 -3.73 -3.01
N PHE A 66 9.21 -2.77 -3.56
CA PHE A 66 8.74 -1.42 -3.86
C PHE A 66 7.54 -1.39 -4.82
N LYS A 67 7.60 -2.12 -5.94
CA LYS A 67 6.48 -2.18 -6.90
C LYS A 67 5.19 -2.69 -6.26
N ILE A 68 5.31 -3.74 -5.46
CA ILE A 68 4.14 -4.36 -4.83
C ILE A 68 3.58 -3.46 -3.72
N SER A 69 4.43 -2.89 -2.86
CA SER A 69 3.96 -2.02 -1.78
C SER A 69 3.34 -0.74 -2.32
N PHE A 70 3.93 -0.15 -3.36
CA PHE A 70 3.33 0.99 -4.05
C PHE A 70 1.97 0.64 -4.67
N PHE A 71 1.86 -0.49 -5.36
CA PHE A 71 0.61 -0.95 -5.96
C PHE A 71 -0.50 -1.14 -4.93
N VAL A 72 -0.20 -1.81 -3.81
CA VAL A 72 -1.17 -2.04 -2.73
C VAL A 72 -1.56 -0.73 -2.05
N PHE A 73 -0.61 0.18 -1.81
CA PHE A 73 -0.90 1.50 -1.25
C PHE A 73 -1.83 2.32 -2.14
N SER A 74 -1.54 2.40 -3.44
CA SER A 74 -2.37 3.14 -4.40
C SER A 74 -3.79 2.58 -4.47
N PHE A 75 -3.95 1.25 -4.46
CA PHE A 75 -5.28 0.63 -4.44
C PHE A 75 -6.01 0.88 -3.12
N SER A 76 -5.32 0.76 -1.99
CA SER A 76 -5.91 0.95 -0.66
C SER A 76 -6.28 2.40 -0.37
N SER A 77 -5.64 3.37 -1.02
CA SER A 77 -5.95 4.80 -0.84
C SER A 77 -7.04 5.33 -1.77
N LEU A 78 -7.45 4.59 -2.81
CA LEU A 78 -8.58 4.97 -3.68
C LEU A 78 -9.88 5.33 -2.94
N PRO A 79 -10.30 4.60 -1.88
CA PRO A 79 -11.52 4.93 -1.15
C PRO A 79 -11.49 6.31 -0.51
N LEU A 80 -10.32 6.85 -0.15
CA LEU A 80 -10.20 8.22 0.40
C LEU A 80 -10.72 9.28 -0.59
N LEU A 81 -10.60 9.02 -1.89
CA LEU A 81 -11.14 9.90 -2.94
C LEU A 81 -12.66 9.84 -3.03
N LEU A 82 -13.26 8.75 -2.54
CA LEU A 82 -14.70 8.49 -2.58
C LEU A 82 -15.39 8.85 -1.25
N THR A 83 -14.67 8.82 -0.12
CA THR A 83 -15.23 8.97 1.23
C THR A 83 -15.10 10.37 1.82
N LYS A 84 -14.18 11.21 1.32
CA LYS A 84 -14.35 12.67 1.47
C LYS A 84 -15.65 12.97 0.75
N PRO A 85 -16.71 13.39 1.44
CA PRO A 85 -18.07 13.13 1.00
C PRO A 85 -18.33 13.81 -0.35
N ILE A 86 -19.49 13.48 -0.91
CA ILE A 86 -20.31 14.16 -1.93
C ILE A 86 -20.43 15.71 -1.80
N LYS A 87 -19.51 16.43 -1.13
CA LYS A 87 -19.47 17.88 -0.91
C LYS A 87 -18.61 18.68 -1.91
N LEU A 88 -18.01 18.06 -2.93
CA LEU A 88 -17.48 18.79 -4.08
C LEU A 88 -18.27 18.42 -5.34
N ILE A 89 -19.57 18.70 -5.33
CA ILE A 89 -20.41 18.66 -6.54
C ILE A 89 -19.87 19.64 -7.62
N ILE A 90 -18.94 20.53 -7.27
CA ILE A 90 -18.52 21.66 -8.09
C ILE A 90 -17.00 21.68 -8.13
N LEU A 91 -16.43 21.49 -9.31
CA LEU A 91 -15.03 21.71 -9.63
C LEU A 91 -14.49 22.98 -8.93
N GLY A 92 -13.41 22.84 -8.19
CA GLY A 92 -12.61 23.96 -7.71
C GLY A 92 -12.20 23.74 -6.27
N ASP A 93 -10.95 23.31 -6.05
CA ASP A 93 -10.16 23.76 -4.91
C ASP A 93 -8.74 23.17 -5.02
N VAL A 94 -7.76 24.06 -4.96
CA VAL A 94 -6.30 23.78 -4.98
C VAL A 94 -5.90 22.79 -3.88
N ASP A 95 -6.75 22.63 -2.86
CA ASP A 95 -6.59 21.73 -1.73
C ASP A 95 -6.67 20.25 -2.10
N LEU A 96 -7.46 19.87 -3.11
CA LEU A 96 -7.55 18.47 -3.55
C LEU A 96 -6.28 18.05 -4.29
N SER A 97 -5.75 18.92 -5.16
CA SER A 97 -4.46 18.70 -5.82
C SER A 97 -3.31 18.62 -4.81
N PHE A 98 -3.29 19.50 -3.81
CA PHE A 98 -2.27 19.49 -2.77
C PHE A 98 -2.36 18.22 -1.91
N GLY A 99 -3.57 17.81 -1.51
CA GLY A 99 -3.80 16.57 -0.76
C GLY A 99 -3.40 15.31 -1.53
N LEU A 100 -3.65 15.26 -2.85
CA LEU A 100 -3.20 14.17 -3.72
C LEU A 100 -1.68 14.09 -3.80
N ILE A 101 -1.01 15.23 -3.98
CA ILE A 101 0.46 15.30 -4.03
C ILE A 101 1.06 14.83 -2.70
N LEU A 102 0.48 15.24 -1.58
CA LEU A 102 0.93 14.88 -0.24
C LEU A 102 0.68 13.39 0.06
N ALA A 103 -0.47 12.84 -0.34
CA ALA A 103 -0.74 11.41 -0.23
C ALA A 103 0.19 10.57 -1.13
N ALA A 104 0.51 11.05 -2.33
CA ALA A 104 1.44 10.40 -3.24
C ALA A 104 2.88 10.40 -2.68
N SER A 105 3.34 11.53 -2.14
CA SER A 105 4.68 11.61 -1.53
C SER A 105 4.79 10.74 -0.28
N ALA A 106 3.76 10.72 0.58
CA ALA A 106 3.67 9.81 1.72
C ALA A 106 3.70 8.34 1.26
N GLY A 107 2.97 7.99 0.20
CA GLY A 107 3.00 6.65 -0.39
C GLY A 107 4.38 6.23 -0.88
N ILE A 108 5.12 7.13 -1.51
CA ILE A 108 6.51 6.89 -1.94
C ILE A 108 7.40 6.65 -0.73
N ILE A 109 7.30 7.47 0.31
CA ILE A 109 8.13 7.33 1.52
C ILE A 109 7.84 6.00 2.22
N VAL A 110 6.57 5.67 2.42
CA VAL A 110 6.15 4.42 3.08
C VAL A 110 6.57 3.20 2.24
N SER A 111 6.41 3.25 0.91
CA SER A 111 6.86 2.17 0.03
C SER A 111 8.38 2.03 -0.01
N LEU A 112 9.16 3.11 0.11
CA LEU A 112 10.61 3.05 0.27
C LEU A 112 11.00 2.36 1.57
N ILE A 113 10.44 2.79 2.71
CA ILE A 113 10.69 2.19 4.02
C ILE A 113 10.34 0.70 4.01
N SER A 114 9.17 0.36 3.45
CA SER A 114 8.69 -1.01 3.29
C SER A 114 9.68 -1.90 2.52
N SER A 115 10.27 -1.34 1.45
CA SER A 115 11.20 -2.02 0.57
C SER A 115 12.57 -2.22 1.20
N PHE A 116 13.02 -1.25 2.01
CA PHE A 116 14.25 -1.41 2.80
C PHE A 116 14.12 -2.51 3.84
N ILE A 117 12.98 -2.58 4.54
CA ILE A 117 12.72 -3.62 5.56
C ILE A 117 12.60 -5.00 4.91
N ALA A 118 11.92 -5.10 3.77
CA ALA A 118 11.71 -6.36 3.06
C ALA A 118 12.94 -6.88 2.29
N LYS A 119 14.04 -6.11 2.22
CA LYS A 119 15.23 -6.49 1.47
C LYS A 119 15.94 -7.66 2.15
N SER A 120 15.87 -8.83 1.52
CA SER A 120 16.63 -10.02 1.96
C SER A 120 18.15 -9.82 1.75
N PRO A 121 19.01 -10.26 2.68
CA PRO A 121 20.46 -10.12 2.56
C PRO A 121 21.01 -10.87 1.33
N ARG A 122 22.06 -10.30 0.70
CA ARG A 122 22.67 -10.76 -0.57
C ARG A 122 23.20 -12.20 -0.58
N GLN A 123 23.22 -12.91 0.56
CA GLN A 123 23.79 -14.25 0.67
C GLN A 123 22.90 -15.39 0.11
N TYR A 124 21.70 -15.08 -0.39
CA TYR A 124 20.79 -16.06 -1.02
C TYR A 124 20.66 -15.89 -2.54
N TYR A 125 21.68 -15.32 -3.18
CA TYR A 125 21.79 -15.27 -4.66
C TYR A 125 22.77 -16.31 -5.16
#